data_AF-A0A6I4U7I8-F1
#
_entry.id   AF-A0A6I4U7I8-F1
#
_cell.length_a   1.000
_cell.length_b   1.000
_cell.length_c   1.000
_cell.angle_alpha   90.00
_cell.angle_beta   90.00
_cell.angle_gamma   90.00
#
_symmetry.space_group_name_H-M   'P 1'
#
loop_
_entity.id
_entity.type
_entity.pdbx_description
1 polymer ?
#
loop_
_entity_poly.entity_id
_entity_poly.type
_entity_poly.pdbx_seq_one_letter_code
_entity_poly.pdbx_strand_id
1 'polypeptide(L)'
;MQTAGLESLSPQDRARVIYTQARAEMTDRLWQAAIGNAQDKHAGAEAPCRHAAMLMPMGVGGLLGTGRQSPALPPVADLLPVTPESVSPAIRVDAPAGPVVDRSVGSLTRLGSETGIGALSTLGPNAGHAATLQAAAERSGLPASTLAAIVDAEAAKRPDGSWNLRSRNPRSSAAGLGQFLSGTWIGMAQTAGTWLHDVARQKGWIDQNGRVASSARGSLLALRYDATASINSIADYARSNIATIRKAGIRTGDNPDALAKIAYLGHHLGPGDAIRYLKGGLADGRASRLLKAQIGAAPALERIARIGDASAAHRDWLDTYIARKIRPDRFAGASLPNSS
;
A
#
# COMPACT_ATOMS: atom_id res chain seq x y z
N MET A 1 5.54 13.21 16.03
CA MET A 1 6.64 12.36 15.52
C MET A 1 7.24 13.03 14.29
N GLN A 2 8.56 13.11 14.18
CA GLN A 2 9.20 13.61 12.95
C GLN A 2 9.08 12.55 11.85
N THR A 3 8.29 12.83 10.82
CA THR A 3 8.20 11.98 9.63
C THR A 3 9.36 12.30 8.72
N ALA A 4 10.22 11.32 8.51
CA ALA A 4 11.54 11.55 7.95
C ALA A 4 11.62 10.97 6.52
N GLY A 5 12.01 11.82 5.56
CA GLY A 5 11.92 11.56 4.13
C GLY A 5 13.13 10.81 3.56
N LEU A 6 13.63 11.26 2.40
CA LEU A 6 14.90 10.75 1.85
C LEU A 6 16.08 11.02 2.78
N GLU A 7 15.99 12.10 3.56
CA GLU A 7 16.98 12.60 4.51
C GLU A 7 17.34 11.63 5.65
N SER A 8 16.45 10.69 6.01
CA SER A 8 16.67 9.70 7.08
C SER A 8 16.95 8.28 6.60
N LEU A 9 17.10 8.09 5.29
CA LEU A 9 17.51 6.81 4.73
C LEU A 9 19.04 6.70 4.79
N SER A 10 19.55 5.47 4.96
CA SER A 10 20.98 5.21 4.76
C SER A 10 21.41 5.69 3.36
N PRO A 11 22.67 6.10 3.13
CA PRO A 11 23.10 6.54 1.80
C PRO A 11 22.81 5.51 0.69
N GLN A 12 22.93 4.22 1.02
CA GLN A 12 22.63 3.10 0.12
C GLN A 12 21.11 2.98 -0.16
N ASP A 13 20.25 3.03 0.86
CA ASP A 13 18.80 3.01 0.69
C ASP A 13 18.30 4.25 -0.07
N ARG A 14 18.88 5.42 0.22
CA ARG A 14 18.57 6.67 -0.46
C ARG A 14 18.93 6.59 -1.95
N ALA A 15 20.13 6.10 -2.27
CA ALA A 15 20.54 5.86 -3.65
C ALA A 15 19.63 4.84 -4.36
N ARG A 16 19.27 3.74 -3.68
CA ARG A 16 18.33 2.72 -4.20
C ARG A 16 16.94 3.30 -4.46
N VAL A 17 16.41 4.12 -3.56
CA VAL A 17 15.11 4.79 -3.74
C VAL A 17 15.16 5.78 -4.90
N ILE A 18 16.19 6.62 -4.99
CA ILE A 18 16.35 7.59 -6.08
C ILE A 18 16.47 6.86 -7.43
N TYR A 19 17.36 5.88 -7.54
CA TYR A 19 17.57 5.10 -8.76
C TYR A 19 16.30 4.35 -9.21
N THR A 20 15.61 3.67 -8.30
CA THR A 20 14.37 2.94 -8.64
C THR A 20 13.21 3.89 -8.98
N GLN A 21 13.15 5.08 -8.36
CA GLN A 21 12.18 6.11 -8.71
C GLN A 21 12.44 6.67 -10.11
N ALA A 22 13.67 7.09 -10.41
CA ALA A 22 14.08 7.56 -11.73
C ALA A 22 13.82 6.53 -12.83
N ARG A 23 14.17 5.25 -12.59
CA ARG A 23 13.89 4.14 -13.50
C ARG A 23 12.38 3.97 -13.75
N ALA A 24 11.55 4.02 -12.71
CA ALA A 24 10.09 3.88 -12.89
C ALA A 24 9.47 5.06 -13.64
N GLU A 25 9.90 6.30 -13.38
CA GLU A 25 9.41 7.46 -14.13
C GLU A 25 9.85 7.42 -15.60
N MET A 26 11.05 6.89 -15.89
CA MET A 26 11.48 6.63 -17.25
C MET A 26 10.65 5.52 -17.92
N THR A 27 10.42 4.37 -17.25
CA THR A 27 9.58 3.28 -17.79
C THR A 27 8.14 3.74 -18.03
N ASP A 28 7.55 4.51 -17.12
CA ASP A 28 6.19 5.04 -17.26
C ASP A 28 6.10 6.03 -18.43
N ARG A 29 7.07 6.94 -18.59
CA ARG A 29 7.16 7.84 -19.77
C ARG A 29 7.32 7.07 -21.08
N LEU A 30 8.18 6.05 -21.12
CA LEU A 30 8.37 5.21 -22.31
C LEU A 30 7.09 4.45 -22.66
N TRP A 31 6.35 3.96 -21.66
CA TRP A 31 5.08 3.26 -21.86
C TRP A 31 3.96 4.20 -22.34
N GLN A 32 3.85 5.41 -21.77
CA GLN A 32 2.91 6.44 -22.25
C GLN A 32 3.24 6.90 -23.68
N ALA A 33 4.53 7.05 -24.02
CA ALA A 33 4.97 7.39 -25.37
C ALA A 33 4.65 6.26 -26.37
N ALA A 34 4.89 5.00 -26.01
CA ALA A 34 4.55 3.84 -26.84
C ALA A 34 3.03 3.65 -27.06
N ILE A 35 2.19 4.23 -26.19
CA ILE A 35 0.73 4.21 -26.29
C ILE A 35 0.17 5.49 -26.96
N GLY A 36 1.05 6.40 -27.39
CA GLY A 36 0.68 7.61 -28.14
C GLY A 36 0.09 8.74 -27.29
N ASN A 37 0.23 8.69 -25.96
CA ASN A 37 -0.45 9.59 -25.03
C ASN A 37 0.34 10.90 -24.78
N ALA A 38 1.12 11.35 -25.77
CA ALA A 38 2.10 12.42 -25.66
C ALA A 38 1.50 13.82 -25.95
N GLN A 39 0.74 14.34 -24.99
CA GLN A 39 0.38 15.76 -24.82
C GLN A 39 -0.32 16.49 -25.98
N ASP A 40 -1.66 16.55 -25.92
CA ASP A 40 -2.37 17.78 -26.33
C ASP A 40 -2.34 18.79 -25.17
N LYS A 41 -1.54 19.85 -25.31
CA LYS A 41 -1.48 20.98 -24.37
C LYS A 41 -2.42 22.13 -24.78
N HIS A 42 -3.74 21.93 -24.77
CA HIS A 42 -4.68 23.07 -24.72
C HIS A 42 -6.06 22.67 -24.18
N ALA A 43 -6.35 23.05 -22.93
CA ALA A 43 -7.67 23.45 -22.41
C ALA A 43 -7.59 23.64 -20.89
N GLY A 44 -7.80 24.87 -20.40
CA GLY A 44 -8.07 25.11 -18.99
C GLY A 44 -9.55 24.96 -18.70
N ALA A 45 -9.92 24.07 -17.80
CA ALA A 45 -11.21 24.05 -17.12
C ALA A 45 -11.08 23.23 -15.83
N GLU A 46 -11.73 23.67 -14.76
CA GLU A 46 -11.77 22.94 -13.49
C GLU A 46 -12.51 21.60 -13.68
N ALA A 47 -11.83 20.50 -13.34
CA ALA A 47 -12.46 19.19 -13.27
C ALA A 47 -11.86 18.43 -12.07
N PRO A 48 -12.69 17.81 -11.20
CA PRO A 48 -12.18 17.05 -10.07
C PRO A 48 -11.29 15.91 -10.55
N CYS A 49 -10.13 15.77 -9.93
CA CYS A 49 -9.01 14.92 -10.34
C CYS A 49 -9.45 13.59 -10.99
N ARG A 50 -9.25 13.48 -12.30
CA ARG A 50 -9.39 12.23 -13.07
C ARG A 50 -8.32 11.23 -12.63
N HIS A 51 -8.57 10.54 -11.52
CA HIS A 51 -7.73 9.45 -11.05
C HIS A 51 -7.80 8.31 -12.05
N ALA A 52 -6.67 8.03 -12.72
CA ALA A 52 -6.52 6.81 -13.49
C ALA A 52 -6.73 5.61 -12.55
N ALA A 53 -7.46 4.58 -13.03
CA ALA A 53 -7.64 3.34 -12.30
C ALA A 53 -6.28 2.77 -11.85
N MET A 54 -6.15 2.36 -10.58
CA MET A 54 -4.94 1.68 -10.10
C MET A 54 -4.87 0.27 -10.70
N LEU A 55 -4.45 0.19 -11.95
CA LEU A 55 -4.20 -1.04 -12.67
C LEU A 55 -2.91 -1.71 -12.16
N MET A 56 -2.97 -2.23 -10.94
CA MET A 56 -1.92 -3.03 -10.35
C MET A 56 -1.99 -4.46 -10.90
N PRO A 57 -0.93 -4.97 -11.54
CA PRO A 57 -0.74 -6.40 -11.63
C PRO A 57 -0.30 -6.93 -10.25
N MET A 58 -1.07 -7.86 -9.68
CA MET A 58 -0.78 -8.49 -8.38
C MET A 58 -0.81 -10.02 -8.53
N GLY A 59 0.07 -10.79 -7.88
CA GLY A 59 1.10 -10.39 -6.92
C GLY A 59 2.30 -11.34 -6.90
N VAL A 60 3.33 -10.95 -6.14
CA VAL A 60 4.64 -11.62 -6.05
C VAL A 60 4.65 -12.98 -5.35
N GLY A 61 3.51 -13.45 -4.83
CA GLY A 61 3.39 -14.73 -4.12
C GLY A 61 3.46 -16.00 -4.98
N GLY A 62 3.67 -15.87 -6.30
CA GLY A 62 3.76 -17.01 -7.23
C GLY A 62 5.10 -17.14 -7.97
N LEU A 63 6.13 -16.35 -7.60
CA LEU A 63 7.43 -16.31 -8.30
C LEU A 63 8.59 -16.92 -7.49
N LEU A 64 8.28 -17.79 -6.51
CA LEU A 64 9.23 -18.55 -5.73
C LEU A 64 8.67 -19.97 -5.52
N GLY A 65 9.10 -20.91 -6.35
CA GLY A 65 8.83 -22.34 -6.17
C GLY A 65 8.00 -23.03 -7.26
N THR A 66 8.63 -23.34 -8.39
CA THR A 66 8.79 -24.73 -8.90
C THR A 66 9.92 -24.72 -9.93
N GLY A 67 10.91 -25.60 -9.77
CA GLY A 67 12.05 -25.64 -10.68
C GLY A 67 11.66 -26.13 -12.08
N ARG A 68 12.15 -25.45 -13.11
CA ARG A 68 12.31 -26.04 -14.44
C ARG A 68 13.61 -25.50 -15.05
N GLN A 69 14.52 -26.41 -15.38
CA GLN A 69 15.80 -26.09 -15.99
C GLN A 69 15.58 -25.45 -17.37
N SER A 70 16.49 -24.56 -17.76
CA SER A 70 16.62 -24.06 -19.13
C SER A 70 18.10 -23.80 -19.40
N PRO A 71 18.54 -23.93 -20.66
CA PRO A 71 19.86 -24.47 -20.96
C PRO A 71 21.02 -23.48 -20.78
N ALA A 72 22.21 -24.04 -20.57
CA ALA A 72 23.46 -23.29 -20.45
C ALA A 72 23.91 -22.68 -21.79
N LEU A 73 24.66 -21.58 -21.69
CA LEU A 73 25.52 -21.03 -22.74
C LEU A 73 26.93 -20.80 -22.14
N PRO A 74 27.99 -20.76 -22.97
CA PRO A 74 29.31 -21.30 -22.60
C PRO A 74 30.17 -20.36 -21.74
N PRO A 75 31.22 -20.89 -21.08
CA PRO A 75 32.08 -20.12 -20.21
C PRO A 75 33.08 -19.24 -20.97
N VAL A 76 33.39 -18.07 -20.41
CA VAL A 76 34.67 -17.39 -20.65
C VAL A 76 35.60 -17.73 -19.50
N ALA A 77 36.79 -18.21 -19.84
CA ALA A 77 37.78 -18.71 -18.89
C ALA A 77 38.61 -17.59 -18.25
N ASP A 78 39.23 -17.95 -17.12
CA ASP A 78 40.44 -17.39 -16.52
C ASP A 78 40.51 -15.89 -16.21
N LEU A 79 40.64 -15.58 -14.91
CA LEU A 79 41.98 -15.34 -14.34
C LEU A 79 42.05 -15.88 -12.90
N LEU A 80 43.25 -16.32 -12.50
CA LEU A 80 43.54 -17.19 -11.35
C LEU A 80 43.79 -16.44 -10.01
N PRO A 81 43.92 -17.13 -8.86
CA PRO A 81 43.45 -16.63 -7.56
C PRO A 81 44.55 -16.13 -6.60
N VAL A 82 44.14 -15.48 -5.50
CA VAL A 82 44.94 -15.37 -4.27
C VAL A 82 44.07 -15.58 -3.02
N THR A 83 44.33 -16.68 -2.31
CA THR A 83 44.11 -16.90 -0.86
C THR A 83 45.45 -16.65 -0.13
N PRO A 84 45.57 -16.46 1.21
CA PRO A 84 44.68 -16.89 2.31
C PRO A 84 44.35 -15.68 3.27
N GLU A 85 44.02 -15.75 4.57
CA GLU A 85 43.92 -16.84 5.57
C GLU A 85 42.88 -16.52 6.67
N SER A 86 42.87 -17.30 7.76
CA SER A 86 42.01 -17.18 8.95
C SER A 86 42.83 -16.76 10.19
N VAL A 87 42.44 -15.68 10.88
CA VAL A 87 42.84 -15.43 12.28
C VAL A 87 41.69 -14.78 13.08
N SER A 88 41.27 -15.45 14.15
CA SER A 88 40.56 -14.83 15.28
C SER A 88 41.58 -14.41 16.35
N PRO A 89 41.25 -13.43 17.21
CA PRO A 89 41.48 -13.68 18.62
C PRO A 89 40.27 -13.35 19.51
N ALA A 90 40.09 -14.16 20.54
CA ALA A 90 39.21 -13.83 21.66
C ALA A 90 39.98 -13.03 22.71
N ILE A 91 39.33 -12.05 23.33
CA ILE A 91 39.71 -11.54 24.66
C ILE A 91 38.45 -11.50 25.52
N ARG A 92 38.52 -12.15 26.70
CA ARG A 92 37.61 -11.94 27.83
C ARG A 92 38.33 -11.07 28.86
N VAL A 93 37.63 -10.12 29.48
CA VAL A 93 37.91 -9.64 30.84
C VAL A 93 36.55 -9.34 31.50
N ASP A 94 36.50 -9.51 32.82
CA ASP A 94 35.30 -9.75 33.63
C ASP A 94 34.41 -8.55 33.96
N ALA A 95 33.21 -8.86 34.47
CA ALA A 95 32.31 -7.94 35.14
C ALA A 95 32.68 -7.76 36.62
N PRO A 96 32.18 -6.69 37.26
CA PRO A 96 31.50 -6.88 38.54
C PRO A 96 30.09 -6.25 38.59
N ALA A 97 29.34 -6.56 39.65
CA ALA A 97 27.88 -6.41 39.70
C ALA A 97 27.37 -5.29 40.63
N GLY A 98 26.16 -4.80 40.32
CA GLY A 98 25.24 -4.13 41.25
C GLY A 98 25.39 -2.61 41.43
N PRO A 99 24.41 -1.93 42.07
CA PRO A 99 23.22 -2.48 42.74
C PRO A 99 21.87 -2.16 42.05
N VAL A 100 20.83 -2.83 42.55
CA VAL A 100 19.41 -2.66 42.18
C VAL A 100 18.82 -1.38 42.82
N VAL A 101 17.95 -0.67 42.09
CA VAL A 101 16.98 0.27 42.69
C VAL A 101 15.60 0.04 42.08
N ASP A 102 14.67 -0.45 42.90
CA ASP A 102 13.24 -0.54 42.61
C ASP A 102 12.60 0.85 42.69
N ARG A 103 11.78 1.20 41.68
CA ARG A 103 10.70 2.20 41.81
C ARG A 103 9.48 1.82 40.99
N SER A 104 8.71 0.90 41.55
CA SER A 104 7.28 0.73 41.25
C SER A 104 6.48 1.99 41.64
N VAL A 105 5.86 2.69 40.67
CA VAL A 105 4.77 3.65 40.93
C VAL A 105 3.88 3.88 39.71
N GLY A 106 2.56 3.89 39.93
CA GLY A 106 1.65 4.76 39.19
C GLY A 106 1.01 4.22 37.91
N SER A 107 0.31 3.08 37.97
CA SER A 107 -0.74 2.81 36.98
C SER A 107 -1.87 3.84 37.15
N LEU A 108 -1.98 4.78 36.20
CA LEU A 108 -3.09 5.72 36.12
C LEU A 108 -3.97 5.38 34.92
N THR A 109 -4.97 4.55 35.19
CA THR A 109 -6.06 4.21 34.27
C THR A 109 -6.80 5.48 33.83
N ARG A 110 -6.52 5.99 32.63
CA ARG A 110 -7.42 6.96 31.98
C ARG A 110 -8.64 6.21 31.45
N LEU A 111 -9.71 6.22 32.25
CA LEU A 111 -11.07 6.00 31.74
C LEU A 111 -11.38 7.13 30.73
N GLY A 112 -11.56 6.76 29.47
CA GLY A 112 -11.70 7.69 28.36
C GLY A 112 -12.64 7.16 27.28
N SER A 113 -13.93 7.42 27.48
CA SER A 113 -15.00 7.55 26.48
C SER A 113 -15.05 6.53 25.33
N GLU A 114 -15.98 5.58 25.45
CA GLU A 114 -16.35 4.67 24.37
C GLU A 114 -17.02 5.38 23.18
N THR A 115 -16.24 5.73 22.17
CA THR A 115 -16.69 5.62 20.78
C THR A 115 -15.98 4.41 20.16
N GLY A 116 -16.74 3.36 19.85
CA GLY A 116 -16.25 2.00 19.56
C GLY A 116 -15.44 1.84 18.27
N ILE A 117 -14.30 2.51 18.16
CA ILE A 117 -13.26 2.22 17.16
C ILE A 117 -12.52 0.97 17.64
N GLY A 118 -13.09 -0.20 17.31
CA GLY A 118 -12.75 -1.49 17.93
C GLY A 118 -11.26 -1.80 18.02
N ALA A 119 -10.83 -2.21 19.21
CA ALA A 119 -9.43 -2.49 19.54
C ALA A 119 -8.81 -3.57 18.63
N LEU A 120 -7.50 -3.44 18.38
CA LEU A 120 -6.71 -4.41 17.62
C LEU A 120 -6.15 -5.49 18.56
N SER A 121 -6.33 -6.77 18.21
CA SER A 121 -5.88 -7.93 19.01
C SER A 121 -4.76 -8.74 18.35
N THR A 122 -4.79 -8.89 17.02
CA THR A 122 -4.03 -9.93 16.31
C THR A 122 -3.28 -9.39 15.10
N LEU A 123 -2.27 -8.54 15.36
CA LEU A 123 -1.31 -8.09 14.33
C LEU A 123 -0.08 -9.01 14.17
N GLY A 124 0.21 -9.87 15.16
CA GLY A 124 1.35 -10.77 15.15
C GLY A 124 2.68 -10.02 14.93
N PRO A 125 3.50 -10.38 13.91
CA PRO A 125 4.75 -9.66 13.57
C PRO A 125 4.58 -8.16 13.32
N ASN A 126 3.35 -7.69 13.05
CA ASN A 126 3.04 -6.30 12.74
C ASN A 126 2.58 -5.48 13.97
N ALA A 127 2.69 -6.03 15.19
CA ALA A 127 2.23 -5.39 16.43
C ALA A 127 2.82 -3.98 16.66
N GLY A 128 4.05 -3.73 16.19
CA GLY A 128 4.66 -2.38 16.23
C GLY A 128 3.91 -1.29 15.45
N HIS A 129 2.92 -1.66 14.62
CA HIS A 129 2.06 -0.72 13.90
C HIS A 129 0.73 -0.43 14.61
N ALA A 130 0.41 -1.07 15.74
CA ALA A 130 -0.87 -0.95 16.44
C ALA A 130 -1.25 0.51 16.74
N ALA A 131 -0.36 1.27 17.38
CA ALA A 131 -0.60 2.68 17.73
C ALA A 131 -0.78 3.57 16.49
N THR A 132 -0.09 3.27 15.39
CA THR A 132 -0.22 4.00 14.12
C THR A 132 -1.57 3.73 13.45
N LEU A 133 -2.02 2.46 13.46
CA LEU A 133 -3.33 2.07 12.95
C LEU A 133 -4.46 2.69 13.77
N GLN A 134 -4.32 2.71 15.10
CA GLN A 134 -5.30 3.31 16.02
C GLN A 134 -5.43 4.83 15.79
N ALA A 135 -4.31 5.56 15.74
CA ALA A 135 -4.33 7.00 15.46
C ALA A 135 -4.89 7.33 14.05
N ALA A 136 -4.61 6.48 13.05
CA ALA A 136 -5.19 6.62 11.72
C ALA A 136 -6.69 6.29 11.68
N ALA A 137 -7.15 5.34 12.51
CA ALA A 137 -8.55 4.99 12.68
C ALA A 137 -9.35 6.17 13.28
N GLU A 138 -8.88 6.71 14.40
CA GLU A 138 -9.44 7.91 15.06
C GLU A 138 -9.55 9.10 14.11
N ARG A 139 -8.47 9.41 13.37
CA ARG A 139 -8.43 10.55 12.45
C ARG A 139 -9.32 10.37 11.20
N SER A 140 -9.53 9.14 10.74
CA SER A 140 -10.32 8.86 9.53
C SER A 140 -11.78 8.50 9.80
N GLY A 141 -12.12 8.12 11.04
CA GLY A 141 -13.41 7.56 11.41
C GLY A 141 -13.65 6.13 10.90
N LEU A 142 -12.60 5.42 10.47
CA LEU A 142 -12.68 4.02 10.02
C LEU A 142 -12.21 3.08 11.12
N PRO A 143 -12.82 1.89 11.32
CA PRO A 143 -12.37 0.93 12.32
C PRO A 143 -10.90 0.52 12.12
N ALA A 144 -10.15 0.39 13.22
CA ALA A 144 -8.73 0.02 13.15
C ALA A 144 -8.52 -1.36 12.47
N SER A 145 -9.45 -2.31 12.69
CA SER A 145 -9.48 -3.62 12.01
C SER A 145 -9.74 -3.52 10.50
N THR A 146 -10.54 -2.55 10.05
CA THR A 146 -10.74 -2.23 8.62
C THR A 146 -9.44 -1.76 7.99
N LEU A 147 -8.73 -0.84 8.67
CA LEU A 147 -7.44 -0.34 8.18
C LEU A 147 -6.39 -1.45 8.14
N ALA A 148 -6.29 -2.27 9.20
CA ALA A 148 -5.37 -3.40 9.25
C ALA A 148 -5.62 -4.41 8.12
N ALA A 149 -6.87 -4.74 7.81
CA ALA A 149 -7.22 -5.62 6.69
C ALA A 149 -6.86 -5.05 5.31
N ILE A 150 -7.03 -3.74 5.10
CA ILE A 150 -6.62 -3.09 3.84
C ILE A 150 -5.09 -3.08 3.70
N VAL A 151 -4.36 -2.75 4.78
CA VAL A 151 -2.89 -2.80 4.81
C VAL A 151 -2.39 -4.22 4.53
N ASP A 152 -2.96 -5.23 5.18
CA ASP A 152 -2.56 -6.64 5.03
C ASP A 152 -2.84 -7.22 3.63
N ALA A 153 -3.85 -6.70 2.93
CA ALA A 153 -4.20 -7.09 1.58
C ALA A 153 -3.24 -6.49 0.52
N GLU A 154 -2.83 -5.23 0.70
CA GLU A 154 -1.94 -4.51 -0.23
C GLU A 154 -0.44 -4.79 0.02
N ALA A 155 -0.03 -4.93 1.28
CA ALA A 155 1.38 -5.09 1.63
C ALA A 155 1.94 -6.44 1.15
N ALA A 156 3.06 -6.40 0.43
CA ALA A 156 3.90 -7.59 0.29
C ALA A 156 4.42 -7.99 1.68
N LYS A 157 4.52 -9.30 1.94
CA LYS A 157 4.93 -9.86 3.23
C LYS A 157 6.31 -10.48 3.12
N ARG A 158 7.10 -10.40 4.20
CA ARG A 158 8.33 -11.17 4.39
C ARG A 158 8.01 -12.60 4.80
N PRO A 159 8.98 -13.53 4.79
CA PRO A 159 8.76 -14.93 5.21
C PRO A 159 8.24 -15.09 6.64
N ASP A 160 8.55 -14.15 7.53
CA ASP A 160 8.05 -14.08 8.92
C ASP A 160 6.61 -13.57 9.04
N GLY A 161 5.97 -13.17 7.93
CA GLY A 161 4.63 -12.56 7.91
C GLY A 161 4.61 -11.04 8.18
N SER A 162 5.76 -10.41 8.44
CA SER A 162 5.84 -8.95 8.61
C SER A 162 5.60 -8.21 7.30
N TRP A 163 4.94 -7.06 7.37
CA TRP A 163 4.67 -6.22 6.22
C TRP A 163 5.96 -5.56 5.69
N ASN A 164 6.18 -5.65 4.39
CA ASN A 164 7.36 -5.12 3.74
C ASN A 164 7.18 -3.64 3.37
N LEU A 165 7.61 -2.73 4.25
CA LEU A 165 7.68 -1.29 3.99
C LEU A 165 8.39 -0.93 2.67
N ARG A 166 9.33 -1.76 2.20
CA ARG A 166 10.08 -1.55 0.95
C ARG A 166 9.49 -2.29 -0.25
N SER A 167 8.24 -2.75 -0.15
CA SER A 167 7.48 -3.32 -1.27
C SER A 167 7.43 -2.37 -2.46
N ARG A 168 7.55 -2.92 -3.67
CA ARG A 168 7.49 -2.18 -4.92
C ARG A 168 7.05 -3.07 -6.08
N ASN A 169 6.19 -2.56 -6.96
CA ASN A 169 5.85 -3.25 -8.20
C ASN A 169 6.95 -2.96 -9.26
N PRO A 170 7.54 -3.96 -9.92
CA PRO A 170 8.52 -3.73 -11.00
C PRO A 170 7.88 -3.19 -12.29
N ARG A 171 6.55 -3.27 -12.45
CA ARG A 171 5.81 -2.87 -13.64
C ARG A 171 5.03 -1.55 -13.51
N SER A 172 5.11 -0.87 -12.37
CA SER A 172 4.43 0.42 -12.15
C SER A 172 5.19 1.29 -11.15
N SER A 173 4.68 2.49 -10.86
CA SER A 173 5.25 3.35 -9.82
C SER A 173 4.87 2.93 -8.39
N ALA A 174 4.06 1.88 -8.21
CA ALA A 174 3.52 1.41 -6.94
C ALA A 174 4.61 1.04 -5.92
N ALA A 175 4.49 1.58 -4.70
CA ALA A 175 5.45 1.38 -3.63
C ALA A 175 4.81 1.48 -2.23
N GLY A 176 5.42 0.84 -1.24
CA GLY A 176 5.03 0.93 0.16
C GLY A 176 3.96 -0.06 0.60
N LEU A 177 3.48 0.09 1.84
CA LEU A 177 2.43 -0.77 2.40
C LEU A 177 1.12 -0.70 1.61
N GLY A 178 0.73 0.49 1.18
CA GLY A 178 -0.48 0.72 0.38
C GLY A 178 -0.24 0.73 -1.11
N GLN A 179 0.92 0.25 -1.58
CA GLN A 179 1.29 0.14 -3.00
C GLN A 179 1.01 1.39 -3.85
N PHE A 180 1.05 2.60 -3.26
CA PHE A 180 0.57 3.81 -3.91
C PHE A 180 1.35 4.17 -5.19
N LEU A 181 0.63 4.44 -6.28
CA LEU A 181 1.17 5.07 -7.48
C LEU A 181 1.68 6.49 -7.18
N SER A 182 2.72 6.94 -7.90
CA SER A 182 3.26 8.30 -7.76
C SER A 182 2.19 9.38 -7.96
N GLY A 183 1.28 9.19 -8.93
CA GLY A 183 0.20 10.14 -9.22
C GLY A 183 -0.78 10.30 -8.05
N THR A 184 -1.31 9.20 -7.52
CA THR A 184 -2.23 9.22 -6.37
C THR A 184 -1.54 9.78 -5.13
N TRP A 185 -0.30 9.39 -4.85
CA TRP A 185 0.44 9.90 -3.69
C TRP A 185 0.64 11.43 -3.74
N ILE A 186 0.96 11.97 -4.92
CA ILE A 186 1.08 13.42 -5.13
C ILE A 186 -0.30 14.09 -5.03
N GLY A 187 -1.36 13.50 -5.60
CA GLY A 187 -2.72 14.00 -5.49
C GLY A 187 -3.19 14.09 -4.03
N MET A 188 -2.89 13.06 -3.22
CA MET A 188 -3.16 13.06 -1.78
C MET A 188 -2.44 14.22 -1.09
N ALA A 189 -1.14 14.42 -1.33
CA ALA A 189 -0.38 15.53 -0.78
C ALA A 189 -0.90 16.93 -1.19
N GLN A 190 -1.62 17.04 -2.32
CA GLN A 190 -2.26 18.28 -2.78
C GLN A 190 -3.70 18.43 -2.25
N THR A 191 -4.28 17.38 -1.67
CA THR A 191 -5.66 17.37 -1.18
C THR A 191 -5.72 17.74 0.29
N ALA A 192 -6.28 18.93 0.58
CA ALA A 192 -6.51 19.43 1.93
C ALA A 192 -7.31 18.44 2.80
N GLY A 193 -6.96 18.36 4.08
CA GLY A 193 -7.58 17.44 5.05
C GLY A 193 -7.07 15.99 4.97
N THR A 194 -6.11 15.68 4.10
CA THR A 194 -5.32 14.44 4.21
C THR A 194 -4.07 14.67 5.06
N TRP A 195 -3.65 13.64 5.78
CA TRP A 195 -2.43 13.69 6.60
C TRP A 195 -1.18 14.00 5.77
N LEU A 196 -1.13 13.51 4.53
CA LEU A 196 0.03 13.71 3.66
C LEU A 196 0.12 15.16 3.18
N HIS A 197 -1.02 15.83 3.00
CA HIS A 197 -1.07 17.27 2.73
C HIS A 197 -0.58 18.09 3.93
N ASP A 198 -0.98 17.73 5.15
CA ASP A 198 -0.52 18.42 6.36
C ASP A 198 1.00 18.30 6.54
N VAL A 199 1.56 17.10 6.31
CA VAL A 199 3.03 16.89 6.31
C VAL A 199 3.71 17.67 5.18
N ALA A 200 3.15 17.68 3.97
CA ALA A 200 3.71 18.44 2.86
C ALA A 200 3.69 19.96 3.13
N ARG A 201 2.63 20.49 3.76
CA ARG A 201 2.57 21.90 4.18
C ARG A 201 3.55 22.21 5.29
N GLN A 202 3.65 21.38 6.33
CA GLN A 202 4.60 21.57 7.43
C GLN A 202 6.06 21.56 6.95
N LYS A 203 6.40 20.79 5.91
CA LYS A 203 7.73 20.76 5.31
C LYS A 203 7.95 21.81 4.19
N GLY A 204 6.99 22.70 3.93
CA GLY A 204 7.11 23.72 2.86
C GLY A 204 7.16 23.13 1.44
N TRP A 205 6.61 21.93 1.24
CA TRP A 205 6.62 21.20 -0.03
C TRP A 205 5.48 21.57 -0.98
N ILE A 206 4.52 22.36 -0.50
CA ILE A 206 3.37 22.86 -1.28
C ILE A 206 3.63 24.31 -1.70
N ASP A 207 3.51 24.59 -2.99
CA ASP A 207 3.68 25.91 -3.58
C ASP A 207 2.42 26.80 -3.42
N GLN A 208 2.51 28.04 -3.89
CA GLN A 208 1.42 29.03 -3.82
C GLN A 208 0.15 28.59 -4.57
N ASN A 209 0.25 27.64 -5.51
CA ASN A 209 -0.85 27.09 -6.29
C ASN A 209 -1.43 25.79 -5.69
N GLY A 210 -1.03 25.42 -4.47
CA GLY A 210 -1.42 24.16 -3.84
C GLY A 210 -0.75 22.92 -4.44
N ARG A 211 0.28 23.08 -5.28
CA ARG A 211 0.97 21.96 -5.95
C ARG A 211 2.24 21.57 -5.22
N VAL A 212 2.65 20.31 -5.39
CA VAL A 212 3.92 19.82 -4.83
C VAL A 212 5.09 20.39 -5.63
N ALA A 213 5.97 21.13 -4.96
CA ALA A 213 7.18 21.70 -5.55
C ALA A 213 8.08 20.61 -6.16
N SER A 214 8.63 20.87 -7.35
CA SER A 214 9.44 19.90 -8.10
C SER A 214 10.64 19.37 -7.31
N SER A 215 11.29 20.23 -6.51
CA SER A 215 12.40 19.87 -5.61
C SER A 215 11.97 18.92 -4.48
N ALA A 216 10.77 19.08 -3.95
CA ALA A 216 10.22 18.25 -2.88
C ALA A 216 9.70 16.88 -3.34
N ARG A 217 9.42 16.73 -4.64
CA ARG A 217 8.79 15.54 -5.24
C ARG A 217 9.47 14.22 -4.83
N GLY A 218 10.81 14.19 -4.82
CA GLY A 218 11.58 13.00 -4.43
C GLY A 218 11.36 12.60 -2.96
N SER A 219 11.49 13.56 -2.04
CA SER A 219 11.29 13.33 -0.61
C SER A 219 9.85 12.97 -0.28
N LEU A 220 8.87 13.62 -0.93
CA LEU A 220 7.47 13.24 -0.79
C LEU A 220 7.22 11.79 -1.22
N LEU A 221 7.72 11.38 -2.39
CA LEU A 221 7.51 10.03 -2.92
C LEU A 221 8.21 8.94 -2.11
N ALA A 222 9.24 9.28 -1.34
CA ALA A 222 9.94 8.39 -0.43
C ALA A 222 9.14 8.09 0.85
N LEU A 223 8.21 8.96 1.26
CA LEU A 223 7.31 8.71 2.40
C LEU A 223 6.40 7.49 2.20
N ARG A 224 6.25 6.97 0.97
CA ARG A 224 5.60 5.66 0.73
C ARG A 224 6.33 4.49 1.41
N TYR A 225 7.61 4.66 1.74
CA TYR A 225 8.38 3.64 2.47
C TYR A 225 8.37 3.87 3.99
N ASP A 226 7.75 4.95 4.47
CA ASP A 226 7.49 5.17 5.89
C ASP A 226 6.16 4.51 6.28
N ALA A 227 6.16 3.84 7.44
CA ALA A 227 4.98 3.12 7.94
C ALA A 227 3.85 4.09 8.32
N THR A 228 4.20 5.20 9.00
CA THR A 228 3.23 6.17 9.53
C THR A 228 2.52 6.90 8.41
N ALA A 229 3.28 7.38 7.42
CA ALA A 229 2.76 8.03 6.24
C ALA A 229 1.92 7.09 5.38
N SER A 230 2.35 5.84 5.19
CA SER A 230 1.61 4.86 4.41
C SER A 230 0.26 4.52 5.06
N ILE A 231 0.25 4.20 6.36
CA ILE A 231 -0.97 3.82 7.09
C ILE A 231 -1.97 4.99 7.13
N ASN A 232 -1.51 6.22 7.41
CA ASN A 232 -2.38 7.39 7.38
C ASN A 232 -2.93 7.69 5.98
N SER A 233 -2.13 7.52 4.93
CA SER A 233 -2.58 7.72 3.55
C SER A 233 -3.55 6.64 3.10
N ILE A 234 -3.40 5.40 3.57
CA ILE A 234 -4.40 4.32 3.36
C ILE A 234 -5.73 4.70 4.00
N ALA A 235 -5.72 5.21 5.24
CA ALA A 235 -6.93 5.63 5.94
C ALA A 235 -7.66 6.77 5.22
N ASP A 236 -6.94 7.81 4.79
CA ASP A 236 -7.52 8.91 4.00
C ASP A 236 -8.05 8.46 2.65
N TYR A 237 -7.33 7.59 1.94
CA TYR A 237 -7.74 7.13 0.62
C TYR A 237 -8.94 6.18 0.71
N ALA A 238 -8.98 5.31 1.72
CA ALA A 238 -10.14 4.48 2.06
C ALA A 238 -11.38 5.34 2.35
N ARG A 239 -11.24 6.35 3.22
CA ARG A 239 -12.31 7.30 3.56
C ARG A 239 -12.82 8.04 2.32
N SER A 240 -11.91 8.54 1.48
CA SER A 240 -12.24 9.24 0.22
C SER A 240 -12.97 8.34 -0.78
N ASN A 241 -12.54 7.08 -0.92
CA ASN A 241 -13.20 6.09 -1.77
C ASN A 241 -14.62 5.77 -1.27
N ILE A 242 -14.80 5.52 0.03
CA ILE A 242 -16.11 5.28 0.64
C ILE A 242 -17.03 6.49 0.43
N ALA A 243 -16.56 7.70 0.72
CA ALA A 243 -17.32 8.94 0.52
C ALA A 243 -17.74 9.16 -0.94
N THR A 244 -16.82 8.89 -1.89
CA THR A 244 -17.09 9.00 -3.34
C THR A 244 -18.14 7.99 -3.79
N ILE A 245 -18.09 6.75 -3.29
CA ILE A 245 -19.06 5.69 -3.59
C ILE A 245 -20.43 6.01 -2.97
N ARG A 246 -20.48 6.51 -1.73
CA ARG A 246 -21.71 7.01 -1.08
C ARG A 246 -22.34 8.16 -1.89
N LYS A 247 -21.54 9.14 -2.32
CA LYS A 247 -21.99 10.27 -3.17
C LYS A 247 -22.56 9.83 -4.51
N ALA A 248 -22.17 8.66 -5.03
CA ALA A 248 -22.75 8.06 -6.22
C ALA A 248 -24.10 7.35 -5.99
N GLY A 249 -24.66 7.41 -4.78
CA GLY A 249 -25.94 6.80 -4.39
C GLY A 249 -25.86 5.33 -3.97
N ILE A 250 -24.65 4.80 -3.74
CA ILE A 250 -24.45 3.39 -3.38
C ILE A 250 -24.40 3.26 -1.85
N ARG A 251 -25.25 2.39 -1.30
CA ARG A 251 -25.19 2.00 0.12
C ARG A 251 -23.94 1.15 0.37
N THR A 252 -23.09 1.59 1.29
CA THR A 252 -21.81 0.91 1.57
C THR A 252 -21.84 -0.01 2.79
N GLY A 253 -22.87 0.12 3.64
CA GLY A 253 -22.81 -0.33 5.03
C GLY A 253 -21.83 0.51 5.87
N ASP A 254 -21.84 0.23 7.18
CA ASP A 254 -21.00 0.87 8.20
C ASP A 254 -20.24 -0.15 9.09
N ASN A 255 -20.46 -1.46 8.90
CA ASN A 255 -19.68 -2.49 9.59
C ASN A 255 -18.27 -2.65 8.96
N PRO A 256 -17.28 -3.19 9.70
CA PRO A 256 -15.90 -3.26 9.25
C PRO A 256 -15.72 -3.98 7.90
N ASP A 257 -16.36 -5.12 7.68
CA ASP A 257 -16.26 -5.90 6.45
C ASP A 257 -16.79 -5.16 5.23
N ALA A 258 -17.95 -4.50 5.36
CA ALA A 258 -18.56 -3.74 4.28
C ALA A 258 -17.72 -2.49 3.93
N LEU A 259 -17.24 -1.76 4.95
CA LEU A 259 -16.34 -0.62 4.77
C LEU A 259 -15.02 -1.05 4.11
N ALA A 260 -14.42 -2.15 4.58
CA ALA A 260 -13.17 -2.69 4.03
C ALA A 260 -13.34 -3.13 2.57
N LYS A 261 -14.42 -3.85 2.22
CA LYS A 261 -14.73 -4.24 0.84
C LYS A 261 -14.89 -3.03 -0.07
N ILE A 262 -15.63 -2.00 0.36
CA ILE A 262 -15.88 -0.79 -0.44
C ILE A 262 -14.62 0.05 -0.62
N ALA A 263 -13.84 0.25 0.45
CA ALA A 263 -12.55 0.93 0.39
C ALA A 263 -11.57 0.20 -0.55
N TYR A 264 -11.50 -1.13 -0.47
CA TYR A 264 -10.64 -1.95 -1.31
C TYR A 264 -11.07 -1.93 -2.78
N LEU A 265 -12.37 -2.02 -3.08
CA LEU A 265 -12.88 -1.86 -4.46
C LEU A 265 -12.48 -0.50 -5.05
N GLY A 266 -12.65 0.58 -4.29
CA GLY A 266 -12.23 1.92 -4.70
C GLY A 266 -10.72 2.04 -4.91
N HIS A 267 -9.90 1.37 -4.09
CA HIS A 267 -8.46 1.31 -4.24
C HIS A 267 -8.07 0.54 -5.51
N HIS A 268 -8.52 -0.71 -5.63
CA HIS A 268 -8.08 -1.68 -6.64
C HIS A 268 -8.64 -1.43 -8.05
N LEU A 269 -9.80 -0.78 -8.19
CA LEU A 269 -10.37 -0.41 -9.49
C LEU A 269 -10.22 1.09 -9.82
N GLY A 270 -9.92 1.92 -8.82
CA GLY A 270 -10.23 3.34 -8.87
C GLY A 270 -11.73 3.62 -8.68
N PRO A 271 -12.12 4.79 -8.15
CA PRO A 271 -13.49 5.06 -7.71
C PRO A 271 -14.53 4.97 -8.84
N GLY A 272 -14.18 5.39 -10.06
CA GLY A 272 -15.12 5.37 -11.20
C GLY A 272 -15.52 3.96 -11.64
N ASP A 273 -14.56 3.02 -11.68
CA ASP A 273 -14.86 1.63 -12.04
C ASP A 273 -15.43 0.85 -10.85
N ALA A 274 -15.08 1.19 -9.62
CA ALA A 274 -15.76 0.68 -8.43
C ALA A 274 -17.26 1.04 -8.42
N ILE A 275 -17.62 2.29 -8.78
CA ILE A 275 -19.03 2.71 -8.89
C ILE A 275 -19.76 1.90 -9.97
N ARG A 276 -19.15 1.68 -11.14
CA ARG A 276 -19.74 0.86 -12.23
C ARG A 276 -19.93 -0.59 -11.78
N TYR A 277 -18.89 -1.19 -11.20
CA TYR A 277 -18.90 -2.54 -10.63
C TYR A 277 -20.04 -2.73 -9.62
N LEU A 278 -20.29 -1.74 -8.76
CA LEU A 278 -21.34 -1.76 -7.74
C LEU A 278 -22.75 -1.46 -8.28
N LYS A 279 -22.88 -0.82 -9.46
CA LYS A 279 -24.18 -0.50 -10.08
C LYS A 279 -24.71 -1.52 -11.10
N GLY A 280 -23.92 -2.53 -11.45
CA GLY A 280 -24.34 -3.61 -12.35
C GLY A 280 -23.16 -4.37 -12.96
N GLY A 281 -22.03 -3.70 -13.19
CA GLY A 281 -20.84 -4.33 -13.74
C GLY A 281 -20.00 -3.37 -14.58
N LEU A 282 -18.99 -3.94 -15.24
CA LEU A 282 -18.17 -3.23 -16.21
C LEU A 282 -18.57 -3.67 -17.61
N ALA A 283 -18.40 -2.80 -18.61
CA ALA A 283 -18.55 -3.23 -20.00
C ALA A 283 -17.45 -4.25 -20.36
N ASP A 284 -17.78 -5.28 -21.15
CA ASP A 284 -16.91 -6.43 -21.44
C ASP A 284 -15.49 -6.08 -21.88
N GLY A 285 -15.35 -5.13 -22.81
CA GLY A 285 -14.05 -4.66 -23.28
C GLY A 285 -13.20 -4.01 -22.17
N ARG A 286 -13.84 -3.44 -21.14
CA ARG A 286 -13.17 -2.93 -19.93
C ARG A 286 -12.88 -4.08 -18.95
N ALA A 287 -13.86 -4.94 -18.69
CA ALA A 287 -13.73 -6.08 -17.78
C ALA A 287 -12.63 -7.05 -18.20
N SER A 288 -12.60 -7.45 -19.48
CA SER A 288 -11.55 -8.28 -20.07
C SER A 288 -10.16 -7.64 -19.94
N ARG A 289 -10.06 -6.32 -20.15
CA ARG A 289 -8.80 -5.58 -20.04
C ARG A 289 -8.29 -5.51 -18.60
N LEU A 290 -9.17 -5.25 -17.63
CA LEU A 290 -8.82 -5.26 -16.21
C LEU A 290 -8.38 -6.66 -15.77
N LEU A 291 -9.16 -7.70 -16.09
CA LEU A 291 -8.86 -9.08 -15.72
C LEU A 291 -7.51 -9.54 -16.28
N LYS A 292 -7.23 -9.28 -17.58
CA LYS A 292 -5.92 -9.57 -18.20
C LYS A 292 -4.76 -8.85 -17.54
N ALA A 293 -4.95 -7.61 -17.07
CA ALA A 293 -3.92 -6.87 -16.35
C ALA A 293 -3.72 -7.37 -14.91
N GLN A 294 -4.79 -7.82 -14.25
CA GLN A 294 -4.82 -8.28 -12.86
C GLN A 294 -4.22 -9.68 -12.71
N ILE A 295 -4.64 -10.66 -13.52
CA ILE A 295 -4.19 -12.07 -13.43
C ILE A 295 -3.31 -12.56 -14.58
N GLY A 296 -3.09 -11.73 -15.61
CA GLY A 296 -2.37 -12.12 -16.82
C GLY A 296 -3.30 -12.60 -17.94
N ALA A 297 -2.80 -12.58 -19.18
CA ALA A 297 -3.63 -12.78 -20.37
C ALA A 297 -4.24 -14.19 -20.48
N ALA A 298 -3.43 -15.24 -20.29
CA ALA A 298 -3.87 -16.64 -20.43
C ALA A 298 -4.98 -17.04 -19.42
N PRO A 299 -4.80 -16.90 -18.09
CA PRO A 299 -5.85 -17.29 -17.13
C PRO A 299 -7.08 -16.38 -17.19
N ALA A 300 -6.95 -15.15 -17.68
CA ALA A 300 -8.11 -14.31 -17.99
C ALA A 300 -8.92 -14.84 -19.18
N LEU A 301 -8.27 -15.26 -20.27
CA LEU A 301 -8.95 -15.81 -21.44
C LEU A 301 -9.64 -17.14 -21.13
N GLU A 302 -8.96 -18.05 -20.41
CA GLU A 302 -9.54 -19.33 -19.94
C GLU A 302 -10.81 -19.10 -19.10
N ARG A 303 -10.73 -18.18 -18.12
CA ARG A 303 -11.84 -17.83 -17.24
C ARG A 303 -13.01 -17.18 -17.98
N ILE A 304 -12.75 -16.34 -18.97
CA ILE A 304 -13.78 -15.75 -19.83
C ILE A 304 -14.44 -16.84 -20.68
N ALA A 305 -13.66 -17.72 -21.32
CA ALA A 305 -14.19 -18.82 -22.14
C ALA A 305 -15.08 -19.78 -21.34
N ARG A 306 -14.72 -20.07 -20.08
CA ARG A 306 -15.50 -20.92 -19.17
C ARG A 306 -16.83 -20.29 -18.71
N ILE A 307 -16.89 -18.97 -18.57
CA ILE A 307 -18.06 -18.24 -18.05
C ILE A 307 -18.95 -17.69 -19.19
N GLY A 308 -18.39 -17.53 -20.39
CA GLY A 308 -19.08 -16.99 -21.58
C GLY A 308 -19.16 -15.45 -21.62
N ASP A 309 -18.95 -14.78 -20.49
CA ASP A 309 -19.10 -13.32 -20.34
C ASP A 309 -17.90 -12.71 -19.59
N ALA A 310 -17.37 -11.59 -20.11
CA ALA A 310 -16.16 -10.97 -19.55
C ALA A 310 -16.41 -10.16 -18.27
N SER A 311 -17.61 -9.59 -18.11
CA SER A 311 -18.02 -8.82 -16.93
C SER A 311 -18.25 -9.75 -15.73
N ALA A 312 -18.99 -10.84 -15.93
CA ALA A 312 -19.19 -11.90 -14.96
C ALA A 312 -17.88 -12.61 -14.60
N ALA A 313 -17.01 -12.89 -15.57
CA ALA A 313 -15.69 -13.46 -15.33
C ALA A 313 -14.79 -12.58 -14.45
N HIS A 314 -14.83 -11.26 -14.66
CA HIS A 314 -14.13 -10.28 -13.82
C HIS A 314 -14.74 -10.19 -12.41
N ARG A 315 -16.08 -10.17 -12.32
CA ARG A 315 -16.82 -10.14 -11.05
C ARG A 315 -16.55 -11.35 -10.18
N ASP A 316 -16.74 -12.56 -10.72
CA ASP A 316 -16.50 -13.82 -10.00
C ASP A 316 -15.06 -13.89 -9.44
N TRP A 317 -14.08 -13.48 -10.26
CA TRP A 317 -12.70 -13.40 -9.82
C TRP A 317 -12.50 -12.38 -8.69
N LEU A 318 -13.02 -11.15 -8.83
CA LEU A 318 -12.76 -10.07 -7.90
C LEU A 318 -13.50 -10.28 -6.57
N ASP A 319 -14.75 -10.74 -6.58
CA ASP A 319 -15.47 -11.06 -5.34
C ASP A 319 -14.80 -12.23 -4.60
N THR A 320 -14.36 -13.29 -5.31
CA THR A 320 -13.56 -14.38 -4.72
C THR A 320 -12.23 -13.89 -4.16
N TYR A 321 -11.55 -12.99 -4.87
CA TYR A 321 -10.28 -12.41 -4.43
C TYR A 321 -10.46 -11.60 -3.15
N ILE A 322 -11.46 -10.72 -3.11
CA ILE A 322 -11.79 -9.87 -1.97
C ILE A 322 -12.18 -10.70 -0.76
N ALA A 323 -13.09 -11.67 -0.89
CA ALA A 323 -13.55 -12.51 0.22
C ALA A 323 -12.40 -13.27 0.93
N ARG A 324 -11.35 -13.60 0.19
CA ARG A 324 -10.13 -14.25 0.72
C ARG A 324 -9.13 -13.27 1.34
N LYS A 325 -9.08 -12.02 0.85
CA LYS A 325 -8.05 -11.03 1.21
C LYS A 325 -8.49 -10.03 2.26
N ILE A 326 -9.75 -9.61 2.23
CA ILE A 326 -10.30 -8.57 3.09
C ILE A 326 -10.99 -9.25 4.26
N ARG A 327 -10.30 -9.26 5.40
CA ARG A 327 -10.69 -9.99 6.61
C ARG A 327 -10.46 -9.14 7.88
N PRO A 328 -11.28 -8.11 8.13
CA PRO A 328 -11.20 -7.30 9.35
C PRO A 328 -11.36 -8.11 10.63
N ASP A 329 -12.15 -9.18 10.58
CA ASP A 329 -12.34 -10.17 11.66
C ASP A 329 -11.00 -10.73 12.19
N ARG A 330 -9.99 -10.89 11.34
CA ARG A 330 -8.64 -11.36 11.73
C ARG A 330 -7.85 -10.37 12.58
N PHE A 331 -8.32 -9.13 12.72
CA PHE A 331 -7.63 -8.06 13.45
C PHE A 331 -8.49 -7.48 14.58
N ALA A 332 -9.77 -7.84 14.65
CA ALA A 332 -10.71 -7.34 15.64
C ALA A 332 -10.47 -7.96 17.02
N GLY A 333 -10.44 -7.13 18.05
CA GLY A 333 -10.57 -7.58 19.43
C GLY A 333 -11.84 -8.40 19.61
N ALA A 334 -11.71 -9.56 20.28
CA ALA A 334 -12.86 -10.31 20.72
C ALA A 334 -13.72 -9.39 21.59
N SER A 335 -14.91 -9.04 21.11
CA SER A 335 -15.91 -8.39 21.94
C SER A 335 -16.29 -9.41 23.01
N LEU A 336 -15.91 -9.15 24.27
CA LEU A 336 -16.38 -9.96 25.38
C LEU A 336 -17.92 -9.93 25.34
N PRO A 337 -18.60 -11.08 25.41
CA PRO A 337 -20.05 -11.06 25.53
C PRO A 337 -20.41 -10.31 26.81
N ASN A 338 -21.30 -9.32 26.71
CA ASN A 338 -21.87 -8.68 27.89
C ASN A 338 -22.61 -9.75 28.69
N SER A 339 -22.02 -10.14 29.83
CA SER A 339 -22.75 -10.86 30.87
C SER A 339 -23.80 -9.91 31.44
N SER A 340 -25.07 -10.25 31.20
CA SER A 340 -26.23 -9.64 31.85
C SER A 340 -26.36 -10.04 33.32
#